data_AF-A0A1M6WRP0-F1
#
_entry.id   AF-A0A1M6WRP0-F1
#
_cell.length_a   1.000
_cell.length_b   1.000
_cell.length_c   1.000
_cell.angle_alpha   90.00
_cell.angle_beta   90.00
_cell.angle_gamma   90.00
#
_symmetry.space_group_name_H-M   'P 1'
#
loop_
_entity.id
_entity.type
_entity.pdbx_description
1 polymer ?
#
loop_
_entity_poly.entity_id
_entity_poly.type
_entity_poly.pdbx_seq_one_letter_code
_entity_poly.pdbx_strand_id
1 'polypeptide(L)'
;MSQARGRGGASSRRRDDAARREEITARLEEIFLAEGFSSLTFDDLCRRLHCSKTTLYLVAATREQIIQRVTRRFFQKSTEVIEAAIAGTEDPAERIVRYLAGVGAAMSRNSRQFYEDMVSYEPTAAIYRLNARAAARPRLSLRGRRGIPDRSAVTQSRNASSC
;
A
#
# COMPACT_ATOMS: atom_id res chain seq x y z
N MET A 1 -55.30 -4.31 -2.85
CA MET A 1 -54.00 -3.60 -2.90
C MET A 1 -53.40 -3.58 -1.50
N SER A 2 -52.37 -4.38 -1.20
CA SER A 2 -51.57 -4.21 0.03
C SER A 2 -50.16 -4.75 -0.14
N GLN A 3 -49.26 -3.79 -0.39
CA GLN A 3 -47.86 -3.66 0.01
C GLN A 3 -46.93 -4.88 -0.01
N ALA A 4 -46.06 -4.88 -1.03
CA ALA A 4 -44.71 -5.41 -0.95
C ALA A 4 -43.76 -4.33 -0.37
N ARG A 5 -43.39 -4.44 0.92
CA ARG A 5 -42.29 -3.66 1.53
C ARG A 5 -41.38 -4.63 2.29
N GLY A 6 -40.28 -5.06 1.67
CA GLY A 6 -39.33 -5.97 2.35
C GLY A 6 -37.92 -6.09 1.77
N ARG A 7 -37.64 -5.63 0.54
CA ARG A 7 -36.32 -5.85 -0.10
C ARG A 7 -35.29 -4.73 0.10
N GLY A 8 -35.68 -3.55 0.62
CA GLY A 8 -34.79 -2.38 0.78
C GLY A 8 -33.95 -2.33 2.07
N GLY A 9 -34.41 -2.95 3.17
CA GLY A 9 -33.76 -2.79 4.49
C GLY A 9 -32.49 -3.62 4.70
N ALA A 10 -32.29 -4.70 3.93
CA ALA A 10 -31.10 -5.55 4.04
C ALA A 10 -29.90 -5.00 3.24
N SER A 11 -30.15 -4.27 2.15
CA SER A 11 -29.09 -3.65 1.35
C SER A 11 -28.57 -2.34 1.98
N SER A 12 -29.42 -1.59 2.69
CA SER A 12 -28.99 -0.42 3.46
C SER A 12 -28.06 -0.80 4.61
N ARG A 13 -28.50 -1.70 5.49
CA ARG A 13 -27.69 -2.16 6.64
C ARG A 13 -26.30 -2.65 6.24
N ARG A 14 -26.20 -3.43 5.15
CA ARG A 14 -24.89 -3.88 4.63
C ARG A 14 -23.98 -2.75 4.15
N ARG A 15 -24.55 -1.69 3.57
CA ARG A 15 -23.77 -0.49 3.19
C ARG A 15 -23.31 0.27 4.42
N ASP A 16 -24.18 0.40 5.41
CA ASP A 16 -23.87 1.06 6.68
C ASP A 16 -22.74 0.32 7.41
N ASP A 17 -22.81 -1.01 7.47
CA ASP A 17 -21.75 -1.86 8.04
C ASP A 17 -20.44 -1.74 7.26
N ALA A 18 -20.50 -1.69 5.93
CA ALA A 18 -19.31 -1.54 5.08
C ALA A 18 -18.65 -0.17 5.27
N ALA A 19 -19.45 0.90 5.35
CA ALA A 19 -18.96 2.25 5.61
C ALA A 19 -18.34 2.35 7.01
N ARG A 20 -19.00 1.80 8.02
CA ARG A 20 -18.48 1.77 9.39
C ARG A 20 -17.18 0.98 9.50
N ARG A 21 -17.11 -0.17 8.83
CA ARG A 21 -15.90 -1.00 8.76
C ARG A 21 -14.74 -0.25 8.12
N GLU A 22 -15.01 0.50 7.05
CA GLU A 22 -14.03 1.30 6.34
C GLU A 22 -13.50 2.44 7.20
N GLU A 23 -14.39 3.15 7.92
CA GLU A 23 -14.04 4.19 8.89
C GLU A 23 -13.10 3.66 9.98
N ILE A 24 -13.45 2.52 10.60
CA ILE A 24 -12.62 1.91 11.65
C ILE A 24 -11.28 1.47 11.08
N THR A 25 -11.26 0.89 9.88
CA THR A 25 -10.01 0.47 9.22
C THR A 25 -9.10 1.68 8.96
N ALA A 26 -9.65 2.83 8.56
CA ALA A 26 -8.89 4.06 8.36
C ALA A 26 -8.28 4.59 9.67
N ARG A 27 -9.05 4.61 10.75
CA ARG A 27 -8.55 5.06 12.06
C ARG A 27 -7.50 4.12 12.64
N LEU A 28 -7.65 2.80 12.43
CA LEU A 28 -6.62 1.82 12.79
C LEU A 28 -5.32 2.02 11.99
N GLU A 29 -5.43 2.35 10.70
CA GLU A 29 -4.30 2.66 9.84
C GLU A 29 -3.48 3.82 10.42
N GLU A 30 -4.13 4.91 10.82
CA GLU A 30 -3.46 6.07 11.43
C GLU A 30 -2.70 5.69 12.71
N ILE A 31 -3.34 4.94 13.61
CA ILE A 31 -2.71 4.49 14.86
C ILE A 31 -1.51 3.58 14.57
N PHE A 32 -1.67 2.61 13.68
CA PHE A 32 -0.59 1.67 13.35
C PHE A 32 0.58 2.38 12.67
N LEU A 33 0.33 3.33 11.76
CA LEU A 33 1.40 4.11 11.15
C LEU A 33 2.17 4.94 12.19
N ALA A 34 1.48 5.49 13.19
CA ALA A 34 2.12 6.34 14.20
C ALA A 34 2.94 5.56 15.24
N GLU A 35 2.53 4.35 15.61
CA GLU A 35 3.07 3.66 16.80
C GLU A 35 3.53 2.21 16.56
N GLY A 36 3.20 1.63 15.40
CA GLY A 36 3.26 0.19 15.19
C GLY A 36 2.02 -0.52 15.74
N PHE A 37 2.03 -1.85 15.68
CA PHE A 37 0.91 -2.68 16.12
C PHE A 37 1.31 -3.72 17.17
N SER A 38 2.59 -4.05 17.34
CA SER A 38 3.04 -5.09 18.27
C SER A 38 2.81 -4.73 19.74
N SER A 39 3.00 -3.46 20.11
CA SER A 39 2.83 -2.94 21.47
C SER A 39 1.37 -2.67 21.85
N LEU A 40 0.46 -2.56 20.87
CA LEU A 40 -0.93 -2.14 21.09
C LEU A 40 -1.84 -3.33 21.38
N THR A 41 -2.59 -3.30 22.49
CA THR A 41 -3.62 -4.31 22.75
C THR A 41 -4.95 -3.95 22.07
N PHE A 42 -5.85 -4.92 21.90
CA PHE A 42 -7.20 -4.63 21.40
C PHE A 42 -8.00 -3.73 22.35
N ASP A 43 -7.73 -3.83 23.66
CA ASP A 43 -8.36 -2.96 24.65
C ASP A 43 -7.86 -1.51 24.52
N ASP A 44 -6.58 -1.31 24.19
CA ASP A 44 -6.04 0.02 23.85
C ASP A 44 -6.71 0.60 22.61
N LEU A 45 -6.85 -0.22 21.56
CA LEU A 45 -7.50 0.19 20.32
C LEU A 45 -8.97 0.54 20.54
N CYS A 46 -9.71 -0.29 21.28
CA CYS A 46 -11.12 -0.02 21.61
C CYS A 46 -11.28 1.28 22.40
N ARG A 47 -10.42 1.52 23.40
CA ARG A 47 -10.44 2.77 24.19
C ARG A 47 -10.16 4.00 23.33
N ARG A 48 -9.09 3.96 22.52
CA ARG A 48 -8.69 5.09 21.66
C ARG A 48 -9.68 5.36 20.53
N LEU A 49 -10.27 4.30 19.98
CA LEU A 49 -11.26 4.42 18.91
C LEU A 49 -12.67 4.76 19.44
N HIS A 50 -12.87 4.74 20.75
CA HIS A 50 -14.17 4.85 21.40
C HIS A 50 -15.18 3.85 20.84
N CYS A 51 -14.76 2.58 20.68
CA CYS A 51 -15.58 1.53 20.11
C CYS A 51 -15.53 0.23 20.93
N SER A 52 -16.54 -0.62 20.75
CA SER A 52 -16.56 -1.95 21.36
C SER A 52 -15.65 -2.93 20.63
N LYS A 53 -15.28 -4.04 21.29
CA LYS A 53 -14.60 -5.17 20.62
C LYS A 53 -15.42 -5.70 19.45
N THR A 54 -16.74 -5.81 19.59
CA THR A 54 -17.64 -6.22 18.50
C THR A 54 -17.53 -5.29 17.30
N THR A 55 -17.46 -3.98 17.53
CA THR A 55 -17.24 -2.98 16.49
C THR A 55 -15.89 -3.15 15.81
N LEU A 56 -14.84 -3.43 16.58
CA LEU A 56 -13.50 -3.70 16.05
C LEU A 56 -13.48 -4.97 15.19
N TYR A 57 -14.19 -6.03 15.60
CA TYR A 57 -14.30 -7.28 14.84
C TYR A 57 -15.15 -7.18 13.56
N LEU A 58 -15.86 -6.06 13.31
CA LEU A 58 -16.43 -5.78 11.98
C LEU A 58 -15.34 -5.68 10.91
N VAL A 59 -14.12 -5.28 11.29
CA VAL A 59 -12.96 -5.17 10.39
C VAL A 59 -12.50 -6.54 9.92
N ALA A 60 -12.28 -7.46 10.88
CA ALA A 60 -12.00 -8.87 10.63
C ALA A 60 -12.17 -9.68 11.92
N ALA A 61 -12.25 -11.01 11.81
CA ALA A 61 -12.58 -11.90 12.92
C ALA A 61 -11.45 -12.08 13.95
N THR A 62 -10.20 -11.80 13.56
CA THR A 62 -9.04 -11.98 14.45
C THR A 62 -8.10 -10.78 14.41
N ARG A 63 -7.31 -10.61 15.46
CA ARG A 63 -6.25 -9.58 15.53
C ARG A 63 -5.32 -9.63 14.34
N GLU A 64 -4.83 -10.82 14.00
CA GLU A 64 -3.98 -11.02 12.83
C GLU A 64 -4.68 -10.54 11.54
N GLN A 65 -5.93 -10.89 11.33
CA GLN A 65 -6.66 -10.48 10.13
C GLN A 65 -6.90 -8.97 10.07
N ILE A 66 -7.12 -8.32 11.23
CA ILE A 66 -7.21 -6.85 11.29
C ILE A 66 -5.87 -6.23 10.89
N ILE A 67 -4.76 -6.71 11.45
CA ILE A 67 -3.41 -6.23 11.12
C ILE A 67 -3.12 -6.43 9.62
N GLN A 68 -3.39 -7.60 9.07
CA GLN A 68 -3.22 -7.88 7.64
C GLN A 68 -4.09 -6.95 6.78
N ARG A 69 -5.34 -6.72 7.16
CA ARG A 69 -6.26 -5.86 6.40
C ARG A 69 -5.79 -4.40 6.37
N VAL A 70 -5.40 -3.86 7.53
CA VAL A 70 -4.87 -2.49 7.63
C VAL A 70 -3.57 -2.36 6.85
N THR A 71 -2.68 -3.34 6.94
CA THR A 71 -1.41 -3.36 6.19
C THR A 71 -1.64 -3.41 4.69
N ARG A 72 -2.56 -4.26 4.19
CA ARG A 72 -2.92 -4.31 2.76
C ARG A 72 -3.48 -2.97 2.27
N ARG A 73 -4.35 -2.34 3.07
CA ARG A 73 -4.92 -1.03 2.76
C ARG A 73 -3.83 0.04 2.61
N PHE A 74 -2.87 0.09 3.55
CA PHE A 74 -1.75 1.02 3.48
C PHE A 74 -0.95 0.88 2.17
N PHE A 75 -0.61 -0.35 1.78
CA PHE A 75 0.11 -0.61 0.54
C PHE A 75 -0.72 -0.27 -0.70
N GLN A 76 -2.01 -0.58 -0.69
CA GLN A 76 -2.91 -0.26 -1.79
C GLN A 76 -2.98 1.26 -2.00
N LYS A 77 -3.27 2.04 -0.95
CA LYS A 77 -3.31 3.50 -1.03
C LYS A 77 -1.97 4.10 -1.46
N SER A 78 -0.87 3.60 -0.91
CA SER A 78 0.46 4.09 -1.27
C SER A 78 0.77 3.80 -2.74
N THR A 79 0.38 2.62 -3.23
CA THR A 79 0.52 2.26 -4.66
C THR A 79 -0.32 3.17 -5.53
N GLU A 80 -1.58 3.43 -5.18
CA GLU A 80 -2.48 4.31 -5.94
C GLU A 80 -1.93 5.74 -6.04
N VAL A 81 -1.40 6.29 -4.94
CA VAL A 81 -0.77 7.63 -4.92
C VAL A 81 0.47 7.67 -5.80
N ILE A 82 1.33 6.65 -5.72
CA ILE A 82 2.57 6.59 -6.52
C ILE A 82 2.23 6.40 -8.01
N GLU A 83 1.29 5.51 -8.34
CA GLU A 83 0.84 5.27 -9.71
C GLU A 83 0.24 6.54 -10.33
N ALA A 84 -0.54 7.31 -9.57
CA ALA A 84 -1.05 8.60 -10.01
C ALA A 84 0.06 9.64 -10.24
N ALA A 85 1.08 9.69 -9.37
CA ALA A 85 2.20 10.63 -9.50
C ALA A 85 3.09 10.36 -10.72
N ILE A 86 3.19 9.10 -11.17
CA ILE A 86 3.95 8.72 -12.37
C ILE A 86 3.08 8.64 -13.63
N ALA A 87 1.76 8.82 -13.52
CA ALA A 87 0.87 8.85 -14.66
C ALA A 87 1.26 10.02 -15.56
N GLY A 88 1.53 9.74 -16.85
CA GLY A 88 1.97 10.76 -17.81
C GLY A 88 3.48 11.06 -17.82
N THR A 89 4.29 10.40 -16.99
CA THR A 89 5.76 10.50 -17.13
C THR A 89 6.21 9.58 -18.26
N GLU A 90 6.76 10.13 -19.35
CA GLU A 90 7.17 9.36 -20.53
C GLU A 90 8.59 8.80 -20.42
N ASP A 91 9.53 9.58 -19.87
CA ASP A 91 10.92 9.16 -19.70
C ASP A 91 11.06 8.03 -18.67
N PRO A 92 11.57 6.84 -19.05
CA PRO A 92 11.77 5.73 -18.12
C PRO A 92 12.67 6.06 -16.92
N ALA A 93 13.70 6.89 -17.08
CA ALA A 93 14.58 7.24 -15.98
C ALA A 93 13.86 8.11 -14.95
N GLU A 94 13.18 9.16 -15.41
CA GLU A 94 12.35 10.03 -14.56
C GLU A 94 11.20 9.25 -13.89
N ARG A 95 10.60 8.28 -14.57
CA ARG A 95 9.60 7.38 -13.98
C ARG A 95 10.16 6.62 -12.77
N ILE A 96 11.38 6.09 -12.88
CA ILE A 96 12.03 5.36 -11.77
C ILE A 96 12.32 6.30 -10.61
N VAL A 97 12.86 7.49 -10.87
CA VAL A 97 13.15 8.49 -9.84
C VAL A 97 11.89 8.88 -9.07
N ARG A 98 10.80 9.23 -9.78
CA ARG A 98 9.51 9.58 -9.17
C ARG A 98 8.90 8.42 -8.40
N TYR A 99 9.03 7.20 -8.92
CA TYR A 99 8.56 6.01 -8.24
C TYR A 99 9.29 5.81 -6.91
N LEU A 100 10.62 5.84 -6.91
CA LEU A 100 11.44 5.68 -5.71
C LEU A 100 11.21 6.81 -4.70
N ALA A 101 11.06 8.05 -5.17
CA ALA A 101 10.70 9.18 -4.32
C ALA A 101 9.32 8.98 -3.67
N GLY A 102 8.34 8.47 -4.43
CA GLY A 102 7.01 8.15 -3.91
C GLY A 102 7.04 7.03 -2.86
N VAL A 103 7.84 5.99 -3.06
CA VAL A 103 8.07 4.94 -2.05
C VAL A 103 8.70 5.54 -0.79
N GLY A 104 9.74 6.37 -0.94
CA GLY A 104 10.39 7.06 0.19
C GLY A 104 9.41 7.96 0.96
N ALA A 105 8.58 8.72 0.26
CA ALA A 105 7.53 9.54 0.86
C ALA A 105 6.48 8.70 1.60
N ALA A 106 6.10 7.54 1.05
CA ALA A 106 5.17 6.63 1.73
C ALA A 106 5.77 6.02 3.00
N MET A 107 7.05 5.64 2.96
CA MET A 107 7.76 5.07 4.12
C MET A 107 8.05 6.11 5.20
N SER A 108 8.41 7.34 4.84
CA SER A 108 8.68 8.41 5.83
C SER A 108 7.48 8.80 6.69
N ARG A 109 6.25 8.47 6.26
CA ARG A 109 5.03 8.68 7.05
C ARG A 109 4.85 7.68 8.19
N ASN A 110 5.51 6.52 8.12
CA ASN A 110 5.38 5.50 9.15
C ASN A 110 6.45 5.66 10.23
N SER A 111 6.08 5.26 11.44
CA SER A 111 7.02 5.15 12.54
C SER A 111 8.00 4.01 12.29
N ARG A 112 9.18 4.14 12.91
CA ARG A 112 10.18 3.07 12.93
C ARG A 112 9.58 1.76 13.45
N GLN A 113 8.75 1.81 14.49
CA GLN A 113 8.12 0.63 15.07
C GLN A 113 7.17 -0.06 14.08
N PHE A 114 6.37 0.70 13.33
CA PHE A 114 5.51 0.13 12.29
C PHE A 114 6.32 -0.61 11.22
N TYR A 115 7.43 0.00 10.77
CA TYR A 115 8.32 -0.65 9.81
C TYR A 115 8.91 -1.95 10.37
N GLU A 116 9.43 -1.93 11.60
CA GLU A 116 9.97 -3.11 12.29
C GLU A 116 8.91 -4.22 12.42
N ASP A 117 7.71 -3.88 12.87
CA ASP A 117 6.60 -4.83 13.00
C ASP A 117 6.22 -5.43 11.64
N MET A 118 6.14 -4.60 10.61
CA MET A 118 5.76 -5.00 9.26
C MET A 118 6.73 -6.03 8.66
N VAL A 119 8.03 -5.89 8.90
CA VAL A 119 9.06 -6.82 8.38
C VAL A 119 9.28 -8.05 9.28
N SER A 120 8.98 -7.95 10.58
CA SER A 120 9.28 -8.98 11.56
C SER A 120 8.09 -9.91 11.85
N TYR A 121 6.86 -9.45 11.65
CA TYR A 121 5.66 -10.26 11.81
C TYR A 121 5.29 -10.94 10.49
N GLU A 122 5.39 -12.27 10.41
CA GLU A 122 5.33 -13.00 9.15
C GLU A 122 4.07 -12.74 8.29
N PRO A 123 2.85 -12.64 8.87
CA PRO A 123 1.65 -12.32 8.08
C PRO A 123 1.75 -10.98 7.34
N THR A 124 2.38 -9.96 7.95
CA THR A 124 2.62 -8.66 7.30
C THR A 124 3.87 -8.67 6.44
N ALA A 125 4.90 -9.43 6.81
CA ALA A 125 6.12 -9.58 6.02
C ALA A 125 5.82 -10.21 4.66
N ALA A 126 4.91 -11.19 4.59
CA ALA A 126 4.43 -11.76 3.34
C ALA A 126 3.75 -10.72 2.44
N ILE A 127 2.92 -9.84 3.02
CA ILE A 127 2.27 -8.72 2.31
C ILE A 127 3.34 -7.73 1.83
N TYR A 128 4.29 -7.37 2.67
CA TYR A 128 5.40 -6.48 2.32
C TYR A 128 6.23 -7.04 1.16
N ARG A 129 6.67 -8.30 1.24
CA ARG A 129 7.44 -8.96 0.18
C ARG A 129 6.68 -9.01 -1.14
N LEU A 130 5.37 -9.27 -1.11
CA LEU A 130 4.53 -9.25 -2.31
C LEU A 130 4.47 -7.86 -2.94
N ASN A 131 4.22 -6.82 -2.12
CA ASN A 131 4.16 -5.44 -2.60
C ASN A 131 5.53 -4.95 -3.07
N ALA A 132 6.62 -5.27 -2.38
CA ALA A 132 7.98 -4.95 -2.79
C ALA A 132 8.35 -5.63 -4.12
N ARG A 133 7.90 -6.87 -4.37
CA ARG A 133 8.05 -7.53 -5.67
C ARG A 133 7.23 -6.86 -6.77
N ALA A 134 6.00 -6.44 -6.46
CA ALA A 134 5.16 -5.68 -7.38
C ALA A 134 5.72 -4.27 -7.63
N ALA A 135 6.45 -3.70 -6.67
CA ALA A 135 7.16 -2.43 -6.80
C ALA A 135 8.41 -2.55 -7.67
N ALA A 136 9.20 -3.61 -7.45
CA ALA A 136 10.41 -3.93 -8.21
C ALA A 136 10.11 -4.37 -9.65
N ARG A 137 8.87 -4.78 -9.92
CA ARG A 137 8.32 -4.92 -11.27
C ARG A 137 7.31 -3.81 -11.46
N PRO A 138 7.74 -2.57 -11.80
CA PRO A 138 6.80 -1.57 -12.25
C PRO A 138 5.88 -2.27 -13.27
N ARG A 139 4.59 -1.95 -13.28
CA ARG A 139 3.73 -2.26 -14.45
C ARG A 139 4.23 -1.42 -15.62
N LEU A 140 5.47 -1.71 -16.01
CA LEU A 140 6.25 -1.20 -17.10
C LEU A 140 5.58 -1.85 -18.28
N SER A 141 4.47 -1.26 -18.70
CA SER A 141 4.02 -1.40 -20.07
C SER A 141 5.18 -0.92 -20.93
N LEU A 142 6.09 -1.83 -21.28
CA LEU A 142 7.12 -1.68 -22.29
C LEU A 142 6.44 -1.64 -23.67
N ARG A 143 5.47 -0.75 -23.82
CA ARG A 143 4.83 -0.42 -25.09
C ARG A 143 5.42 0.89 -25.55
N GLY A 144 6.71 0.86 -25.89
CA GLY A 144 7.45 2.07 -26.27
C GLY A 144 8.92 1.84 -26.56
N ARG A 145 9.19 1.38 -27.80
CA ARG A 145 10.41 1.58 -28.61
C ARG A 145 11.72 0.91 -28.16
N ARG A 146 12.13 -0.06 -29.00
CA ARG A 146 13.46 -0.22 -29.60
C ARG A 146 14.49 0.87 -29.25
N GLY A 147 15.63 0.42 -28.72
CA GLY A 147 16.88 1.19 -28.74
C GLY A 147 17.63 1.18 -27.42
N ILE A 148 18.21 0.05 -27.03
CA ILE A 148 19.42 0.09 -26.18
C ILE A 148 20.55 0.43 -27.15
N PRO A 149 21.19 1.61 -27.10
CA PRO A 149 22.38 1.84 -27.91
C PRO A 149 23.48 0.88 -27.43
N ASP A 150 24.03 0.15 -28.40
CA ASP A 150 25.14 -0.76 -28.23
C ASP A 150 26.34 -0.03 -27.60
N ARG A 151 26.92 -0.63 -26.55
CA ARG A 151 28.06 -0.11 -25.80
C ARG A 151 29.38 -0.19 -26.58
N SER A 152 29.37 -0.63 -27.84
CA SER A 152 30.55 -0.83 -28.67
C SER A 152 31.17 0.43 -29.28
N ALA A 153 30.57 1.62 -29.14
CA ALA A 153 31.07 2.85 -29.78
C ALA A 153 32.06 3.71 -28.97
N VAL A 154 32.45 3.32 -27.74
CA VAL A 154 33.32 4.17 -26.88
C VAL A 154 34.81 3.80 -26.92
N THR A 155 35.21 2.70 -27.59
CA THR A 155 36.61 2.21 -27.50
C THR A 155 37.41 2.21 -28.81
N GLN A 156 36.96 2.90 -29.86
CA GLN A 156 37.69 2.94 -31.15
C GLN A 156 38.04 4.34 -31.67
N SER A 157 38.13 5.34 -30.77
CA SER A 157 38.74 6.65 -31.06
C SER A 157 39.97 6.88 -30.18
N ARG A 158 40.92 5.93 -30.19
CA ARG A 158 42.26 6.12 -29.58
C ARG A 158 43.45 5.58 -30.37
N ASN A 159 43.28 5.01 -31.57
CA ASN A 159 44.41 4.65 -32.44
C ASN A 159 44.39 5.48 -33.73
N ALA A 160 44.69 6.77 -33.59
CA ALA A 160 45.14 7.64 -34.69
C ALA A 160 46.11 8.68 -34.09
N SER A 161 47.22 8.20 -33.53
CA SER A 161 48.43 8.97 -33.21
C SER A 161 49.48 8.02 -32.65
N SER A 162 50.32 7.44 -33.53
CA SER A 162 51.77 7.25 -33.31
C SER A 162 52.36 6.41 -34.44
N CYS A 163 53.30 7.03 -35.17
CA CYS A 163 54.32 6.49 -36.09
C CYS A 163 53.88 5.73 -37.35
#